data_AF-A0A3L7JA77-F1
#
_entry.id   AF-A0A3L7JA77-F1
#
_cell.length_a   1.000
_cell.length_b   1.000
_cell.length_c   1.000
_cell.angle_alpha   90.00
_cell.angle_beta   90.00
_cell.angle_gamma   90.00
#
_symmetry.space_group_name_H-M   'P 1'
#
loop_
_entity.id
_entity.type
_entity.pdbx_description
1 polymer ?
#
loop_
_entity_poly.entity_id
_entity_poly.type
_entity_poly.pdbx_seq_one_letter_code
_entity_poly.pdbx_strand_id
1 'polypeptide(L)'
;MGIALAEAWAGDALGGASLSPAISVASGMLVMRKGDEVVAVIEQATGKAVSLSDDILANIGARATIPDGVSFGRNTNQDYHVWRHVEDELGMSRQRVQDAVVTDLPPVADLSDGLNVRFVNIDGVRLQYNTFKLPDGTVNIGRIHEAN
;
A
#
# COMPACT_ATOMS: atom_id res chain seq x y z
N MET A 1 -1.41 -7.50 27.06
CA MET A 1 -0.98 -8.90 26.87
C MET A 1 -1.05 -9.18 25.38
N GLY A 2 -0.02 -8.84 24.60
CA GLY A 2 1.14 -9.71 24.36
C GLY A 2 0.82 -10.60 23.16
N ILE A 3 0.96 -10.07 21.93
CA ILE A 3 0.78 -10.86 20.70
C ILE A 3 2.00 -11.77 20.58
N ALA A 4 1.80 -13.07 20.77
CA ALA A 4 2.83 -14.07 20.52
C ALA A 4 2.87 -14.35 19.01
N LEU A 5 3.96 -13.94 18.35
CA LEU A 5 4.35 -14.54 17.08
C LEU A 5 4.81 -15.98 17.40
N ALA A 6 4.03 -16.97 16.96
CA ALA A 6 4.51 -18.34 16.92
C ALA A 6 5.30 -18.52 15.61
N GLU A 7 6.62 -18.37 15.68
CA GLU A 7 7.52 -18.78 14.62
C GLU A 7 7.61 -20.31 14.64
N ALA A 8 6.86 -20.97 13.75
CA ALA A 8 7.00 -22.40 13.53
C ALA A 8 8.25 -22.66 12.68
N TRP A 9 9.36 -23.01 13.32
CA TRP A 9 10.55 -23.56 12.68
C TRP A 9 10.22 -24.95 12.13
N ALA A 10 10.11 -25.07 10.81
CA ALA A 10 10.39 -26.29 10.04
C ALA A 10 11.41 -25.88 8.98
N GLY A 11 12.71 -26.15 9.16
CA GLY A 11 13.32 -27.43 8.83
C GLY A 11 14.04 -27.26 7.49
N ASP A 12 15.38 -27.30 7.52
CA ASP A 12 16.31 -27.04 6.41
C ASP A 12 15.85 -27.50 5.02
N ALA A 13 15.74 -26.54 4.08
CA ALA A 13 15.71 -26.79 2.65
C ALA A 13 16.42 -25.65 1.89
N LEU A 14 17.72 -25.84 1.69
CA LEU A 14 18.53 -25.50 0.53
C LEU A 14 17.88 -24.59 -0.55
N GLY A 15 18.41 -23.37 -0.67
CA GLY A 15 18.65 -22.68 -1.95
C GLY A 15 17.46 -22.43 -2.89
N GLY A 16 16.87 -21.24 -2.81
CA GLY A 16 15.99 -20.69 -3.85
C GLY A 16 14.84 -19.91 -3.24
N ALA A 17 14.78 -18.61 -3.56
CA ALA A 17 13.70 -17.65 -3.25
C ALA A 17 12.77 -18.02 -2.07
N SER A 18 12.95 -17.36 -0.93
CA SER A 18 11.98 -17.33 0.17
C SER A 18 10.62 -16.88 -0.35
N LEU A 19 9.80 -17.84 -0.79
CA LEU A 19 8.36 -17.68 -1.03
C LEU A 19 7.65 -18.12 0.26
N SER A 20 7.98 -17.49 1.38
CA SER A 20 7.26 -17.72 2.63
C SER A 20 5.82 -17.24 2.42
N PRO A 21 4.80 -18.13 2.44
CA PRO A 21 3.42 -17.67 2.43
C PRO A 21 3.20 -16.83 3.69
N ALA A 22 3.02 -15.52 3.52
CA ALA A 22 2.71 -14.64 4.62
C ALA A 22 1.24 -14.83 4.99
N ILE A 23 1.00 -15.34 6.20
CA ILE A 23 -0.34 -15.50 6.75
C ILE A 23 -0.63 -14.27 7.60
N SER A 24 -1.58 -13.44 7.16
CA SER A 24 -2.06 -12.29 7.93
C SER A 24 -3.45 -12.59 8.50
N VAL A 25 -3.65 -12.24 9.78
CA VAL A 25 -4.94 -12.39 10.46
C VAL A 25 -5.58 -11.01 10.60
N ALA A 26 -6.72 -10.81 9.94
CA ALA A 26 -7.53 -9.61 10.08
C ALA A 26 -8.95 -10.04 10.46
N SER A 27 -9.44 -9.58 11.62
CA SER A 27 -10.85 -9.69 12.01
C SER A 27 -11.50 -11.08 11.81
N GLY A 28 -10.85 -12.15 12.27
CA GLY A 28 -11.38 -13.52 12.16
C GLY A 28 -11.24 -14.15 10.76
N MET A 29 -10.50 -13.51 9.85
CA MET A 29 -10.18 -14.02 8.53
C MET A 29 -8.69 -14.29 8.39
N LEU A 30 -8.38 -15.42 7.77
CA LEU A 30 -7.05 -15.85 7.38
C LEU A 30 -6.84 -15.48 5.92
N VAL A 31 -5.85 -14.64 5.62
CA VAL A 31 -5.51 -14.26 4.24
C VAL A 31 -4.19 -14.91 3.86
N MET A 32 -4.21 -15.71 2.79
CA MET A 32 -3.03 -16.34 2.20
C MET A 32 -2.56 -15.49 1.03
N ARG A 33 -1.26 -15.20 1.02
CA ARG A 33 -0.63 -14.36 -0.01
C ARG A 33 0.56 -15.04 -0.65
N LYS A 34 0.78 -14.73 -1.93
CA LYS A 34 1.99 -15.03 -2.69
C LYS A 34 2.59 -13.70 -3.15
N GLY A 35 3.51 -13.15 -2.35
CA GLY A 35 3.92 -11.76 -2.51
C GLY A 35 2.74 -10.82 -2.22
N ASP A 36 2.40 -9.95 -3.18
CA ASP A 36 1.27 -9.03 -3.06
C ASP A 36 -0.08 -9.68 -3.47
N GLU A 37 -0.04 -10.80 -4.19
CA GLU A 37 -1.24 -11.49 -4.65
C GLU A 37 -1.95 -12.21 -3.50
N VAL A 38 -3.24 -11.94 -3.31
CA VAL A 38 -4.10 -12.72 -2.40
C VAL A 38 -4.59 -13.96 -3.13
N VAL A 39 -4.17 -15.12 -2.65
CA VAL A 39 -4.47 -16.41 -3.28
C VAL A 39 -5.62 -17.16 -2.60
N ALA A 40 -5.90 -16.86 -1.33
CA ALA A 40 -7.06 -17.40 -0.62
C ALA A 40 -7.43 -16.56 0.61
N VAL A 41 -8.70 -16.59 0.97
CA VAL A 41 -9.21 -16.05 2.24
C VAL A 41 -10.09 -17.11 2.90
N ILE A 42 -9.87 -17.38 4.19
CA ILE A 42 -10.58 -18.40 4.96
C ILE A 42 -11.15 -17.76 6.22
N GLU A 43 -12.43 -18.00 6.51
CA GLU A 43 -13.04 -17.62 7.78
C GLU A 43 -12.52 -18.54 8.90
N GLN A 44 -11.87 -17.99 9.91
CA GLN A 44 -11.21 -18.78 10.97
C GLN A 44 -12.20 -19.54 11.84
N ALA A 45 -13.40 -18.99 12.05
CA ALA A 45 -14.41 -19.59 12.90
C ALA A 45 -14.99 -20.88 12.29
N THR A 46 -15.09 -20.94 10.96
CA THR A 46 -15.77 -22.02 10.25
C THR A 46 -14.81 -22.88 9.41
N GLY A 47 -13.59 -22.41 9.17
CA GLY A 47 -12.65 -23.01 8.22
C GLY A 47 -13.11 -22.92 6.77
N LYS A 48 -14.15 -22.12 6.48
CA LYS A 48 -14.74 -22.03 5.15
C LYS A 48 -13.91 -21.08 4.27
N ALA A 49 -13.54 -21.56 3.09
CA ALA A 49 -12.99 -20.70 2.05
C ALA A 49 -14.04 -19.66 1.65
N VAL A 50 -13.66 -18.39 1.70
CA VAL A 50 -14.50 -17.29 1.27
C VAL A 50 -14.40 -17.21 -0.25
N SER A 51 -15.49 -17.52 -0.95
CA SER A 51 -15.61 -17.23 -2.38
C SER A 51 -15.71 -15.73 -2.56
N LEU A 52 -14.59 -15.11 -2.85
CA LEU A 52 -14.50 -13.72 -3.26
C LEU A 52 -14.58 -13.70 -4.79
N SER A 53 -15.31 -12.75 -5.37
CA SER A 53 -15.25 -12.52 -6.81
C SER A 53 -13.84 -12.05 -7.20
N ASP A 54 -13.44 -12.32 -8.45
CA ASP A 54 -12.12 -11.94 -8.97
C ASP A 54 -11.84 -10.43 -8.78
N ASP A 55 -12.87 -9.59 -8.87
CA ASP A 55 -12.78 -8.15 -8.61
C ASP A 55 -12.43 -7.83 -7.14
N ILE A 56 -12.98 -8.59 -6.19
CA ILE A 56 -12.69 -8.43 -4.76
C ILE A 56 -11.31 -9.01 -4.44
N LEU A 57 -10.95 -10.14 -5.06
CA LEU A 57 -9.63 -10.76 -4.88
C LEU A 57 -8.52 -9.86 -5.44
N ALA A 58 -8.76 -9.27 -6.61
CA ALA A 58 -7.94 -8.20 -7.17
C ALA A 58 -7.89 -7.00 -6.23
N ASN A 59 -9.01 -6.54 -5.66
CA ASN A 59 -9.01 -5.34 -4.81
C ASN A 59 -8.39 -5.57 -3.40
N ILE A 60 -8.38 -6.80 -2.88
CA ILE A 60 -7.70 -7.16 -1.63
C ILE A 60 -6.21 -7.47 -1.87
N GLY A 61 -5.84 -7.94 -3.07
CA GLY A 61 -4.47 -8.17 -3.50
C GLY A 61 -3.76 -6.97 -4.15
N ALA A 62 -4.49 -6.00 -4.70
CA ALA A 62 -3.93 -4.89 -5.47
C ALA A 62 -3.67 -3.63 -4.63
N ARG A 63 -3.61 -3.76 -3.30
CA ARG A 63 -3.05 -2.68 -2.48
C ARG A 63 -1.61 -2.49 -2.91
N ALA A 64 -1.30 -1.32 -3.47
CA ALA A 64 0.04 -1.03 -3.92
C ALA A 64 0.93 -0.95 -2.68
N THR A 65 1.93 -1.83 -2.63
CA THR A 65 2.95 -1.79 -1.60
C THR A 65 3.75 -0.50 -1.77
N ILE A 66 3.79 0.32 -0.71
CA ILE A 66 4.58 1.56 -0.73
C ILE A 66 6.06 1.15 -0.90
N PRO A 67 6.78 1.64 -1.92
CA PRO A 67 8.16 1.26 -2.14
C PRO A 67 9.06 1.66 -0.95
N ASP A 68 10.11 0.88 -0.73
CA ASP A 68 11.10 1.20 0.29
C ASP A 68 11.68 2.61 0.09
N GLY A 69 11.72 3.39 1.16
CA GLY A 69 12.18 4.78 1.12
C GLY A 69 11.14 5.78 0.62
N VAL A 70 9.90 5.36 0.33
CA VAL A 70 8.78 6.26 0.01
C VAL A 70 7.86 6.40 1.23
N SER A 71 7.40 7.63 1.52
CA SER A 71 6.44 7.89 2.62
C SER A 71 5.39 8.94 2.25
N PHE A 72 4.22 8.87 2.86
CA PHE A 72 3.17 9.91 2.77
C PHE A 72 3.22 10.76 4.04
N GLY A 73 3.83 11.93 3.95
CA GLY A 73 4.16 12.76 5.11
C GLY A 73 5.25 12.12 6.00
N ARG A 74 6.07 12.97 6.66
CA ARG A 74 7.13 12.48 7.57
C ARG A 74 6.74 12.47 9.05
N ASN A 75 5.59 13.05 9.38
CA ASN A 75 5.05 13.10 10.74
C ASN A 75 3.53 13.27 10.69
N THR A 76 2.86 13.16 11.84
CA THR A 76 1.38 13.24 11.94
C THR A 76 0.80 14.52 11.34
N ASN A 77 1.47 15.66 11.52
CA ASN A 77 1.01 16.93 10.96
C ASN A 77 1.09 16.92 9.42
N GLN A 78 2.17 16.35 8.87
CA GLN A 78 2.32 16.20 7.43
C GLN A 78 1.36 15.18 6.84
N ASP A 79 1.13 14.03 7.50
CA ASP A 79 0.12 13.04 7.07
C ASP A 79 -1.26 13.73 6.95
N TYR A 80 -1.66 14.46 7.99
CA TYR A 80 -2.91 15.24 7.93
C TYR A 80 -2.96 16.20 6.73
N HIS A 81 -1.89 16.94 6.46
CA HIS A 81 -1.84 17.86 5.32
C HIS A 81 -1.82 17.17 3.95
N VAL A 82 -1.29 15.95 3.87
CA VAL A 82 -1.32 15.13 2.65
C VAL A 82 -2.76 14.74 2.33
N TRP A 83 -3.52 14.32 3.35
CA TRP A 83 -4.82 13.66 3.15
C TRP A 83 -6.04 14.56 3.31
N ARG A 84 -5.98 15.69 4.02
CA ARG A 84 -7.15 16.55 4.26
C ARG A 84 -7.92 16.93 2.98
N HIS A 85 -7.19 17.23 1.90
CA HIS A 85 -7.83 17.63 0.63
C HIS A 85 -8.45 16.41 -0.07
N VAL A 86 -7.90 15.22 0.13
CA VAL A 86 -8.39 13.97 -0.44
C VAL A 86 -9.63 13.48 0.31
N GLU A 87 -9.54 13.40 1.64
CA GLU A 87 -10.56 12.81 2.50
C GLU A 87 -11.68 13.81 2.83
N ASP A 88 -11.33 15.01 3.28
CA ASP A 88 -12.31 15.97 3.79
C ASP A 88 -12.93 16.83 2.68
N GLU A 89 -12.14 17.22 1.68
CA GLU A 89 -12.59 18.15 0.62
C GLU A 89 -13.14 17.41 -0.60
N LEU A 90 -12.49 16.32 -1.03
CA LEU A 90 -12.92 15.53 -2.19
C LEU A 90 -13.73 14.28 -1.82
N GLY A 91 -13.76 13.87 -0.55
CA GLY A 91 -14.49 12.67 -0.11
C GLY A 91 -13.96 11.35 -0.69
N MET A 92 -12.70 11.33 -1.13
CA MET A 92 -12.08 10.18 -1.78
C MET A 92 -11.43 9.24 -0.77
N SER A 93 -11.36 7.95 -1.12
CA SER A 93 -10.69 6.94 -0.28
C SER A 93 -9.18 7.15 -0.27
N ARG A 94 -8.60 7.36 0.92
CA ARG A 94 -7.14 7.38 1.14
C ARG A 94 -6.45 6.19 0.51
N GLN A 95 -6.99 5.00 0.70
CA GLN A 95 -6.42 3.77 0.16
C GLN A 95 -6.35 3.80 -1.37
N ARG A 96 -7.46 4.16 -2.02
CA ARG A 96 -7.55 4.23 -3.49
C ARG A 96 -6.58 5.26 -4.07
N VAL A 97 -6.45 6.42 -3.41
CA VAL A 97 -5.51 7.47 -3.84
C VAL A 97 -4.07 7.04 -3.60
N GLN A 98 -3.76 6.39 -2.48
CA GLN A 98 -2.44 5.83 -2.21
C GLN A 98 -2.04 4.86 -3.32
N ASP A 99 -2.92 3.92 -3.66
CA ASP A 99 -2.63 2.89 -4.66
C ASP A 99 -2.37 3.49 -6.04
N ALA A 100 -3.19 4.47 -6.43
CA ALA A 100 -3.04 5.19 -7.70
C ALA A 100 -1.73 6.00 -7.73
N VAL A 101 -1.38 6.70 -6.64
CA VAL A 101 -0.15 7.47 -6.53
C VAL A 101 1.08 6.57 -6.57
N VAL A 102 1.08 5.46 -5.83
CA VAL A 102 2.19 4.50 -5.83
C VAL A 102 2.37 3.88 -7.21
N THR A 103 1.27 3.55 -7.89
CA THR A 103 1.31 2.97 -9.24
C THR A 103 1.81 3.96 -10.30
N ASP A 104 1.48 5.26 -10.16
CA ASP A 104 1.99 6.32 -11.05
C ASP A 104 3.45 6.71 -10.73
N LEU A 105 3.92 6.46 -9.51
CA LEU A 105 5.24 6.89 -9.07
C LEU A 105 6.33 6.20 -9.90
N PRO A 106 7.24 6.96 -10.53
CA PRO A 106 8.36 6.36 -11.26
C PRO A 106 9.37 5.80 -10.25
N PRO A 107 10.31 4.96 -10.70
CA PRO A 107 11.45 4.58 -9.88
C PRO A 107 12.13 5.80 -9.23
N VAL A 108 12.51 5.68 -7.96
CA VAL A 108 13.13 6.79 -7.19
C VAL A 108 14.38 7.35 -7.88
N ALA A 109 15.11 6.49 -8.61
CA ALA A 109 16.28 6.87 -9.40
C ALA A 109 15.95 7.90 -10.50
N ASP A 110 14.72 7.88 -11.03
CA ASP A 110 14.28 8.72 -12.14
C ASP A 110 13.72 10.08 -11.66
N LEU A 111 13.51 10.23 -10.35
CA LEU A 111 13.09 11.50 -9.76
C LEU A 111 14.27 12.48 -9.65
N SER A 112 14.00 13.75 -9.97
CA SER A 112 14.95 14.84 -9.71
C SER A 112 15.05 15.11 -8.20
N ASP A 113 16.21 15.56 -7.74
CA ASP A 113 16.37 15.95 -6.34
C ASP A 113 15.46 17.15 -6.01
N GLY A 114 14.87 17.15 -4.81
CA GLY A 114 13.90 18.16 -4.41
C GLY A 114 12.48 17.88 -4.91
N LEU A 115 11.74 18.93 -5.25
CA LEU A 115 10.32 18.86 -5.59
C LEU A 115 10.10 18.33 -7.02
N ASN A 116 9.27 17.32 -7.15
CA ASN A 116 8.69 16.86 -8.40
C ASN A 116 7.16 16.96 -8.29
N VAL A 117 6.52 17.58 -9.28
CA VAL A 117 5.06 17.71 -9.35
C VAL A 117 4.53 16.70 -10.35
N ARG A 118 3.54 15.91 -9.93
CA ARG A 118 2.96 14.83 -10.74
C ARG A 118 1.44 14.84 -10.67
N PHE A 119 0.82 14.12 -11.60
CA PHE A 119 -0.63 14.07 -11.74
C PHE A 119 -1.10 12.64 -11.91
N VAL A 120 -2.24 12.32 -11.29
CA VAL A 120 -2.94 11.05 -11.47
C VAL A 120 -4.42 11.31 -11.68
N ASN A 121 -5.06 10.56 -12.57
CA ASN A 121 -6.51 10.64 -12.80
C ASN A 121 -7.19 9.48 -12.08
N ILE A 122 -8.14 9.78 -11.20
CA ILE A 122 -8.89 8.78 -10.43
C ILE A 122 -10.36 9.13 -10.56
N ASP A 123 -11.14 8.22 -11.15
CA ASP A 123 -12.60 8.37 -11.32
C ASP A 123 -13.03 9.69 -12.00
N GLY A 124 -12.21 10.19 -12.93
CA GLY A 124 -12.45 11.45 -13.65
C GLY A 124 -11.98 12.72 -12.93
N VAL A 125 -11.47 12.60 -11.70
CA VAL A 125 -10.84 13.69 -10.96
C VAL A 125 -9.33 13.65 -11.22
N ARG A 126 -8.77 14.78 -11.64
CA ARG A 126 -7.33 14.94 -11.81
C ARG A 126 -6.73 15.43 -10.50
N LEU A 127 -5.90 14.60 -9.86
CA LEU A 127 -5.17 14.97 -8.66
C LEU A 127 -3.75 15.37 -9.02
N GLN A 128 -3.26 16.46 -8.44
CA GLN A 128 -1.85 16.80 -8.37
C GLN A 128 -1.27 16.25 -7.05
N TYR A 129 -0.12 15.59 -7.14
CA TYR A 129 0.66 15.22 -5.96
C TYR A 129 2.11 15.69 -6.06
N ASN A 130 2.68 16.06 -4.92
CA ASN A 130 4.04 16.56 -4.82
C ASN A 130 4.93 15.50 -4.17
N THR A 131 5.99 15.09 -4.87
CA THR A 131 7.02 14.20 -4.33
C THR A 131 8.30 14.99 -4.08
N PHE A 132 8.90 14.79 -2.91
CA PHE A 132 10.15 15.44 -2.52
C PHE A 132 11.22 14.38 -2.36
N LYS A 133 12.17 14.33 -3.29
CA LYS A 133 13.36 13.48 -3.17
C LYS A 133 14.39 14.17 -2.29
N LEU A 134 14.75 13.52 -1.20
CA LEU A 134 15.66 14.02 -0.18
C LEU A 134 17.11 13.62 -0.52
N PRO A 135 18.12 14.32 0.02
CA PRO A 135 19.54 14.02 -0.25
C PRO A 135 19.97 12.61 0.19
N ASP A 136 19.23 11.99 1.12
CA ASP A 136 19.46 10.62 1.58
C ASP A 136 18.84 9.55 0.65
N GLY A 137 18.21 9.97 -0.45
CA GLY A 137 17.56 9.09 -1.43
C GLY A 137 16.13 8.71 -1.08
N THR A 138 15.59 9.17 0.05
CA THR A 138 14.17 8.94 0.41
C THR A 138 13.24 9.90 -0.34
N VAL A 139 11.99 9.49 -0.53
CA VAL A 139 10.96 10.28 -1.23
C VAL A 139 9.77 10.49 -0.31
N ASN A 140 9.43 11.74 -0.07
CA ASN A 140 8.24 12.10 0.70
C ASN A 140 7.15 12.68 -0.20
N ILE A 141 5.97 12.07 -0.17
CA ILE A 141 4.75 12.60 -0.77
C ILE A 141 4.13 13.57 0.23
N GLY A 142 4.18 14.87 -0.09
CA GLY A 142 3.91 15.93 0.88
C GLY A 142 2.54 16.59 0.76
N ARG A 143 1.91 16.51 -0.41
CA ARG A 143 0.62 17.13 -0.70
C ARG A 143 -0.08 16.39 -1.82
N ILE A 144 -1.39 16.19 -1.68
CA ILE A 144 -2.26 15.65 -2.72
C ILE A 144 -3.51 16.53 -2.73
N HIS A 145 -3.89 17.06 -3.89
CA HIS A 145 -5.07 17.93 -4.05
C HIS A 145 -5.59 17.86 -5.49
N GLU A 146 -6.79 18.34 -5.74
CA GLU A 146 -7.31 18.48 -7.09
C GLU A 146 -6.46 19.46 -7.91
N ALA A 147 -6.14 19.07 -9.14
CA ALA A 147 -5.44 19.92 -10.08
C ALA A 147 -6.45 20.87 -10.74
N ASN A 148 -6.45 22.13 -10.32
CA ASN A 148 -7.20 23.22 -10.98
C ASN A 148 -6.67 23.50 -12.40
#